data_AF-A0A9W6K4P1-F1
#
_entry.id   AF-A0A9W6K4P1-F1
#
_cell.length_a   1.000
_cell.length_b   1.000
_cell.length_c   1.000
_cell.angle_alpha   90.00
_cell.angle_beta   90.00
_cell.angle_gamma   90.00
#
_symmetry.space_group_name_H-M   'P 1'
#
loop_
_entity.id
_entity.type
_entity.pdbx_description
1 polymer ?
#
loop_
_entity_poly.entity_id
_entity_poly.type
_entity_poly.pdbx_seq_one_letter_code
_entity_poly.pdbx_strand_id
1 'polypeptide(L)'
;MSRKLCLAVIAVLAAAHLSCAAQAAPSFLCSGKLSPIETAVCTDPLLGEADMQLASRYRAALDANPGKKDELSNAQRAWLKSRNQTCVGDALNACLLKQYQQRLAELPASPDEDGGANDYALRLKIGSAVYFNQVLLTCNTDNVQLQFPDPNLPMSILANTLQGRGTLSSAWADCPLASGQTIRVKTGNGSPAQAYGRCGGAPETRLSVWVDQRKAISGLAYAETCNEPLLKTMTVRPGGTDYCVLPSAADSSLLNDAPGQASGEGCKHISFNADTPIDTDEYPTKGTARPVLGSLSLVSSKAEVKPLCERLVAANTRYPLSVPADIKTPVWQPTQVTRPSEENDVTLATRGEVDQAQFDLDNSGQVGTVYRLEQDNHYFDGSALAREQPGILTTPFDPHAPEQTLAKGILAFVYQHALVLFEGGHTYLLLDPANRAKDIVLVKPTVDSVQELCVMRRVGETL
;
A
#
# COMPACT_ATOMS: atom_id res chain seq x y z
N MET A 1 -18.21 68.80 15.62
CA MET A 1 -18.67 68.06 16.82
C MET A 1 -18.50 66.57 16.51
N SER A 2 -17.40 65.94 16.97
CA SER A 2 -17.34 64.94 18.08
C SER A 2 -18.13 63.65 17.77
N ARG A 3 -17.68 62.38 17.88
CA ARG A 3 -16.50 61.63 18.41
C ARG A 3 -16.67 60.18 17.88
N LYS A 4 -15.68 59.50 17.27
CA LYS A 4 -14.69 58.54 17.83
C LYS A 4 -15.24 57.28 18.57
N LEU A 5 -14.62 56.13 18.23
CA LEU A 5 -14.61 54.76 18.79
C LEU A 5 -15.82 53.86 18.41
N CYS A 6 -15.66 52.60 17.95
CA CYS A 6 -14.67 51.57 18.30
C CYS A 6 -13.87 50.99 17.11
N LEU A 7 -12.56 50.89 17.31
CA LEU A 7 -11.71 49.86 16.70
C LEU A 7 -11.96 48.50 17.39
N ALA A 8 -11.56 47.43 16.70
CA ALA A 8 -11.31 46.06 17.18
C ALA A 8 -12.44 45.04 16.94
N VAL A 9 -12.52 44.53 15.71
CA VAL A 9 -12.36 43.08 15.46
C VAL A 9 -11.56 42.93 14.16
N ILE A 10 -10.25 42.80 14.32
CA ILE A 10 -9.32 42.40 13.26
C ILE A 10 -9.44 40.88 13.09
N ALA A 11 -9.58 40.47 11.83
CA ALA A 11 -9.11 39.20 11.27
C ALA A 11 -9.46 37.89 11.98
N VAL A 12 -10.58 37.27 11.62
CA VAL A 12 -10.67 35.80 11.44
C VAL A 12 -11.80 35.54 10.44
N LEU A 13 -11.51 35.37 9.16
CA LEU A 13 -12.39 34.69 8.16
C LEU A 13 -11.67 34.62 6.79
N ALA A 14 -10.42 34.20 6.81
CA ALA A 14 -9.72 33.74 5.61
C ALA A 14 -9.23 32.31 5.88
N ALA A 15 -9.55 31.42 4.96
CA ALA A 15 -9.00 30.08 4.83
C ALA A 15 -9.43 29.02 5.86
N ALA A 16 -10.73 28.66 5.86
CA ALA A 16 -11.08 27.24 6.00
C ALA A 16 -10.80 26.56 4.65
N HIS A 17 -9.51 26.38 4.32
CA HIS A 17 -9.13 25.44 3.28
C HIS A 17 -9.17 24.06 3.94
N LEU A 18 -10.19 23.28 3.56
CA LEU A 18 -10.17 21.83 3.78
C LEU A 18 -8.87 21.30 3.17
N SER A 19 -7.93 20.92 4.04
CA SER A 19 -6.78 20.10 3.67
C SER A 19 -7.31 18.71 3.32
N CYS A 20 -7.66 18.53 2.05
CA CYS A 20 -7.85 17.21 1.48
C CYS A 20 -6.45 16.58 1.34
N ALA A 21 -6.22 15.45 1.98
CA ALA A 21 -5.04 14.63 1.73
C ALA A 21 -4.99 14.33 0.23
N ALA A 22 -3.84 14.59 -0.41
CA ALA A 22 -3.68 14.37 -1.84
C ALA A 22 -3.69 12.87 -2.12
N GLN A 23 -4.87 12.34 -2.49
CA GLN A 23 -4.99 11.09 -3.23
C GLN A 23 -4.21 11.21 -4.55
N ALA A 24 -3.64 10.11 -5.05
CA ALA A 24 -2.98 10.07 -6.35
C ALA A 24 -3.85 10.74 -7.43
N ALA A 25 -3.37 11.84 -7.99
CA ALA A 25 -4.16 12.65 -8.91
C ALA A 25 -4.18 11.99 -10.29
N PRO A 26 -5.34 11.84 -10.93
CA PRO A 26 -5.48 11.48 -12.34
C PRO A 26 -4.73 12.43 -13.27
N SER A 27 -4.69 12.13 -14.58
CA SER A 27 -4.04 12.98 -15.59
C SER A 27 -4.75 14.34 -15.83
N PHE A 28 -5.77 14.67 -15.04
CA PHE A 28 -6.56 15.89 -15.07
C PHE A 28 -6.86 16.41 -13.66
N LEU A 29 -7.31 17.67 -13.57
CA LEU A 29 -7.60 18.31 -12.29
C LEU A 29 -8.91 17.79 -11.67
N CYS A 30 -8.84 17.26 -10.45
CA CYS A 30 -10.00 16.81 -9.66
C CYS A 30 -10.80 17.94 -8.99
N SER A 31 -10.86 19.11 -9.62
CA SER A 31 -11.51 20.29 -9.08
C SER A 31 -12.53 20.86 -10.08
N GLY A 32 -13.67 21.35 -9.58
CA GLY A 32 -14.72 21.96 -10.40
C GLY A 32 -15.88 21.02 -10.68
N LYS A 33 -16.59 21.23 -11.80
CA LYS A 33 -17.75 20.42 -12.18
C LYS A 33 -17.30 19.17 -12.92
N LEU A 34 -17.15 18.08 -12.17
CA LEU A 34 -16.76 16.77 -12.69
C LEU A 34 -17.99 16.00 -13.21
N SER A 35 -17.81 15.25 -14.29
CA SER A 35 -18.75 14.20 -14.73
C SER A 35 -18.71 13.01 -13.77
N PRO A 36 -19.72 12.12 -13.76
CA PRO A 36 -19.69 10.91 -12.92
C PRO A 36 -18.42 10.05 -13.10
N ILE A 37 -17.90 9.99 -14.33
CA ILE A 37 -16.66 9.27 -14.64
C ILE A 37 -15.43 10.00 -14.10
N GLU A 38 -15.35 11.31 -14.27
CA GLU A 38 -14.24 12.10 -13.72
C GLU A 38 -14.25 12.07 -12.20
N THR A 39 -15.43 12.13 -11.58
CA THR A 39 -15.59 11.91 -10.13
C THR A 39 -15.07 10.53 -9.76
N ALA A 40 -15.51 9.47 -10.44
CA ALA A 40 -15.04 8.11 -10.17
C ALA A 40 -13.51 7.98 -10.29
N VAL A 41 -12.93 8.54 -11.36
CA VAL A 41 -11.48 8.53 -11.58
C VAL A 41 -10.73 9.34 -10.52
N CYS A 42 -11.32 10.42 -10.01
CA CYS A 42 -10.75 11.23 -8.94
C CYS A 42 -10.88 10.63 -7.54
N THR A 43 -11.95 9.86 -7.28
CA THR A 43 -12.23 9.29 -5.96
C THR A 43 -11.72 7.86 -5.80
N ASP A 44 -11.46 7.17 -6.90
CA ASP A 44 -10.94 5.80 -6.92
C ASP A 44 -9.44 5.81 -7.30
N PRO A 45 -8.54 5.48 -6.35
CA PRO A 45 -7.10 5.51 -6.61
C PRO A 45 -6.62 4.60 -7.75
N LEU A 46 -7.33 3.48 -8.03
CA LEU A 46 -6.96 2.56 -9.10
C LEU A 46 -7.30 3.14 -10.47
N LEU A 47 -8.42 3.86 -10.55
CA LEU A 47 -8.80 4.56 -11.77
C LEU A 47 -7.90 5.78 -12.03
N GLY A 48 -7.54 6.53 -10.98
CA GLY A 48 -6.58 7.63 -11.11
C GLY A 48 -5.20 7.17 -11.60
N GLU A 49 -4.70 6.06 -11.05
CA GLU A 49 -3.44 5.44 -11.47
C GLU A 49 -3.51 4.87 -12.90
N ALA A 50 -4.62 4.22 -13.26
CA ALA A 50 -4.82 3.71 -14.62
C ALA A 50 -4.93 4.85 -15.65
N ASP A 51 -5.53 5.97 -15.28
CA ASP A 51 -5.61 7.18 -16.09
C ASP A 51 -4.23 7.81 -16.32
N MET A 52 -3.42 7.89 -15.26
CA MET A 52 -2.05 8.38 -15.34
C MET A 52 -1.14 7.50 -16.22
N GLN A 53 -1.21 6.18 -16.07
CA GLN A 53 -0.48 5.24 -16.95
C GLN A 53 -0.90 5.37 -18.40
N LEU A 54 -2.21 5.48 -18.65
CA LEU A 54 -2.74 5.63 -20.00
C LEU A 54 -2.23 6.92 -20.64
N ALA A 55 -2.21 8.01 -19.87
CA ALA A 55 -1.67 9.28 -20.35
C ALA A 55 -0.18 9.18 -20.71
N SER A 56 0.63 8.45 -19.94
CA SER A 56 2.04 8.20 -20.26
C SER A 56 2.22 7.37 -21.53
N ARG A 57 1.57 6.21 -21.66
CA ARG A 57 1.66 5.35 -22.87
C ARG A 57 1.16 6.07 -24.11
N TYR A 58 0.10 6.85 -23.98
CA TYR A 58 -0.45 7.62 -25.08
C TYR A 58 0.53 8.70 -25.57
N ARG A 59 1.18 9.45 -24.66
CA ARG A 59 2.24 10.40 -25.03
C ARG A 59 3.40 9.71 -25.75
N ALA A 60 3.89 8.59 -25.21
CA ALA A 60 4.95 7.82 -25.84
C ALA A 60 4.57 7.31 -27.23
N ALA A 61 3.32 6.86 -27.42
CA ALA A 61 2.83 6.43 -28.73
C ALA A 61 2.79 7.57 -29.75
N LEU A 62 2.41 8.78 -29.33
CA LEU A 62 2.43 9.98 -30.18
C LEU A 62 3.86 10.39 -30.58
N ASP A 63 4.81 10.28 -29.65
CA ASP A 63 6.21 10.65 -29.89
C ASP A 63 6.92 9.62 -30.77
N ALA A 64 6.64 8.33 -30.58
CA ALA A 64 7.16 7.24 -31.41
C ALA A 64 6.59 7.24 -32.84
N ASN A 65 5.42 7.86 -33.07
CA ASN A 65 4.74 7.87 -34.37
C ASN A 65 4.35 9.29 -34.84
N PRO A 66 5.31 10.19 -35.12
CA PRO A 66 5.00 11.58 -35.47
C PRO A 66 4.08 11.73 -36.69
N GLY A 67 4.19 10.82 -37.67
CA GLY A 67 3.34 10.79 -38.87
C GLY A 67 1.93 10.24 -38.67
N LYS A 68 1.60 9.72 -37.48
CA LYS A 68 0.28 9.15 -37.15
C LYS A 68 -0.41 9.85 -35.98
N LYS A 69 0.04 11.05 -35.61
CA LYS A 69 -0.51 11.80 -34.46
C LYS A 69 -2.02 12.02 -34.56
N ASP A 70 -2.53 12.35 -35.75
CA ASP A 70 -3.96 12.56 -35.96
C ASP A 70 -4.76 11.27 -35.84
N GLU A 71 -4.25 10.16 -36.38
CA GLU A 71 -4.87 8.83 -36.27
C GLU A 71 -4.94 8.38 -34.81
N LEU A 72 -3.82 8.46 -34.08
CA LEU A 72 -3.74 8.11 -32.66
C LEU A 72 -4.65 8.99 -31.80
N SER A 73 -4.70 10.29 -32.09
CA SER A 73 -5.58 11.23 -31.38
C SER A 73 -7.05 10.97 -31.64
N ASN A 74 -7.40 10.63 -32.88
CA ASN A 74 -8.77 10.23 -33.23
C ASN A 74 -9.16 8.92 -32.54
N ALA A 75 -8.28 7.91 -32.55
CA ALA A 75 -8.50 6.65 -31.85
C ALA A 75 -8.67 6.85 -30.34
N GLN A 76 -7.84 7.70 -29.71
CA GLN A 76 -7.93 7.99 -28.29
C GLN A 76 -9.23 8.72 -27.93
N ARG A 77 -9.66 9.71 -28.73
CA ARG A 77 -10.95 10.39 -28.54
C ARG A 77 -12.13 9.44 -28.73
N ALA A 78 -12.06 8.57 -29.74
CA ALA A 78 -13.10 7.56 -29.98
C ALA A 78 -13.20 6.58 -28.81
N TRP A 79 -12.07 6.13 -28.28
CA TRP A 79 -12.02 5.29 -27.09
C TRP A 79 -12.61 5.99 -25.86
N LEU A 80 -12.23 7.25 -25.57
CA LEU A 80 -12.79 8.03 -24.46
C LEU A 80 -14.31 8.16 -24.58
N LYS A 81 -14.82 8.40 -25.79
CA LYS A 81 -16.26 8.44 -26.06
C LYS A 81 -16.92 7.09 -25.80
N SER A 82 -16.33 6.00 -26.27
CA SER A 82 -16.83 4.64 -26.04
C SER A 82 -16.85 4.30 -24.55
N ARG A 83 -15.74 4.52 -23.84
CA ARG A 83 -15.63 4.35 -22.38
C ARG A 83 -16.76 5.07 -21.66
N ASN A 84 -16.99 6.34 -22.03
CA ASN A 84 -18.01 7.16 -21.39
C ASN A 84 -19.45 6.71 -21.69
N GLN A 85 -19.68 6.01 -22.80
CA GLN A 85 -20.98 5.46 -23.16
C GLN A 85 -21.22 4.08 -22.56
N THR A 86 -20.17 3.25 -22.47
CA THR A 86 -20.27 1.86 -22.01
C THR A 86 -20.24 1.74 -20.49
N CYS A 87 -19.51 2.61 -19.80
CA CYS A 87 -19.39 2.57 -18.35
C CYS A 87 -20.41 3.49 -17.70
N VAL A 88 -21.53 2.88 -17.27
CA VAL A 88 -22.67 3.51 -16.62
C VAL A 88 -23.22 2.60 -15.51
N GLY A 89 -23.95 3.16 -14.55
CA GLY A 89 -24.62 2.41 -13.49
C GLY A 89 -23.71 1.95 -12.36
N ASP A 90 -24.19 1.01 -11.53
CA ASP A 90 -23.57 0.64 -10.24
C ASP A 90 -22.20 -0.04 -10.37
N ALA A 91 -21.88 -0.60 -11.54
CA ALA A 91 -20.59 -1.23 -11.84
C ALA A 91 -19.59 -0.25 -12.50
N LEU A 92 -19.77 1.07 -12.32
CA LEU A 92 -18.99 2.12 -12.99
C LEU A 92 -17.47 1.91 -12.87
N ASN A 93 -16.95 1.75 -11.65
CA ASN A 93 -15.49 1.67 -11.44
C ASN A 93 -14.89 0.41 -12.05
N ALA A 94 -15.55 -0.74 -11.90
CA ALA A 94 -15.11 -2.01 -12.50
C ALA A 94 -15.12 -1.95 -14.03
N CYS A 95 -16.14 -1.32 -14.63
CA CYS A 95 -16.17 -1.09 -16.07
C CYS A 95 -15.03 -0.17 -16.53
N LEU A 96 -14.85 0.97 -15.86
CA LEU A 96 -13.80 1.95 -16.20
C LEU A 96 -12.42 1.29 -16.13
N LEU A 97 -12.14 0.54 -15.07
CA LEU A 97 -10.86 -0.14 -14.89
C LEU A 97 -10.60 -1.14 -16.03
N LYS A 98 -11.60 -1.96 -16.40
CA LYS A 98 -11.50 -2.88 -17.53
C LYS A 98 -11.22 -2.14 -18.85
N GLN A 99 -11.89 -1.01 -19.10
CA GLN A 99 -11.65 -0.19 -20.29
C GLN A 99 -10.22 0.37 -20.32
N TYR A 100 -9.73 0.89 -19.19
CA TYR A 100 -8.34 1.37 -19.09
C TYR A 100 -7.34 0.24 -19.34
N GLN A 101 -7.53 -0.95 -18.77
CA GLN A 101 -6.65 -2.11 -18.98
C GLN A 101 -6.59 -2.54 -20.44
N GLN A 102 -7.75 -2.64 -21.11
CA GLN A 102 -7.83 -2.96 -22.54
C GLN A 102 -7.05 -1.93 -23.37
N ARG A 103 -7.25 -0.65 -23.08
CA ARG A 103 -6.57 0.42 -23.80
C ARG A 103 -5.07 0.46 -23.56
N LEU A 104 -4.64 0.20 -22.33
CA LEU A 104 -3.24 0.10 -21.97
C LEU A 104 -2.56 -1.04 -22.73
N ALA A 105 -3.24 -2.18 -22.95
CA ALA A 105 -2.71 -3.31 -23.72
C ALA A 105 -2.58 -3.02 -25.22
N GLU A 106 -3.39 -2.11 -25.77
CA GLU A 106 -3.34 -1.70 -27.18
C GLU A 106 -2.21 -0.71 -27.47
N LEU A 107 -1.75 0.04 -26.46
CA LEU A 107 -0.68 1.02 -26.60
C LEU A 107 0.67 0.39 -26.25
N PRO A 108 1.74 0.72 -26.99
CA PRO A 108 3.06 0.26 -26.62
C PRO A 108 3.41 0.75 -25.21
N ALA A 109 4.17 -0.07 -24.49
CA ALA A 109 4.81 0.39 -23.25
C ALA A 109 5.59 1.67 -23.54
N SER A 110 5.47 2.67 -22.66
CA SER A 110 6.28 3.88 -22.82
C SER A 110 7.75 3.55 -22.51
N PRO A 111 8.72 4.25 -23.12
CA PRO A 111 10.11 4.20 -22.67
C PRO A 111 10.24 4.49 -21.17
N ASP A 112 9.32 5.28 -20.59
CA ASP A 112 9.24 5.56 -19.15
C ASP A 112 8.88 4.33 -18.30
N GLU A 113 8.29 3.27 -18.87
CA GLU A 113 7.99 2.01 -18.18
C GLU A 113 9.21 1.09 -18.07
N ASP A 114 10.27 1.28 -18.88
CA ASP A 114 11.53 0.52 -18.80
C ASP A 114 12.80 1.39 -18.61
N GLY A 115 12.68 2.72 -18.62
CA GLY A 115 13.81 3.64 -18.56
C GLY A 115 13.41 5.10 -18.36
N GLY A 116 13.13 5.47 -17.11
CA GLY A 116 13.35 6.82 -16.57
C GLY A 116 12.64 8.00 -17.24
N ALA A 117 11.39 8.24 -16.86
CA ALA A 117 10.85 9.55 -16.46
C ALA A 117 9.34 9.42 -16.20
N ASN A 118 8.96 8.94 -15.01
CA ASN A 118 7.83 9.41 -14.19
C ASN A 118 7.69 8.55 -12.92
N ASP A 119 8.41 9.01 -11.89
CA ASP A 119 7.88 9.47 -10.60
C ASP A 119 8.03 8.62 -9.33
N TYR A 120 8.52 7.38 -9.37
CA TYR A 120 8.81 6.61 -8.14
C TYR A 120 10.23 6.00 -8.06
N ALA A 121 10.99 6.08 -9.14
CA ALA A 121 12.35 5.57 -9.25
C ALA A 121 13.23 6.58 -10.01
N LEU A 122 14.32 7.05 -9.39
CA LEU A 122 15.19 8.07 -9.99
C LEU A 122 16.66 7.67 -9.93
N ARG A 123 17.39 7.78 -11.06
CA ARG A 123 18.85 7.71 -11.05
C ARG A 123 19.44 9.12 -11.05
N LEU A 124 20.08 9.48 -9.95
CA LEU A 124 20.63 10.81 -9.73
C LEU A 124 21.97 11.02 -10.44
N LYS A 125 22.32 12.29 -10.64
CA LYS A 125 23.67 12.72 -10.99
C LYS A 125 24.42 13.08 -9.71
N ILE A 126 25.74 12.90 -9.70
CA ILE A 126 26.59 13.41 -8.60
C ILE A 126 26.36 14.93 -8.48
N GLY A 127 26.15 15.40 -7.24
CA GLY A 127 25.84 16.78 -6.89
C GLY A 127 24.36 17.15 -6.98
N SER A 128 23.47 16.20 -7.29
CA SER A 128 22.01 16.43 -7.33
C SER A 128 21.30 15.94 -6.07
N ALA A 129 20.08 16.42 -5.86
CA ALA A 129 19.22 16.03 -4.74
C ALA A 129 17.78 15.79 -5.20
N VAL A 130 17.04 14.98 -4.44
CA VAL A 130 15.62 14.67 -4.66
C VAL A 130 14.91 14.55 -3.33
N TYR A 131 13.65 14.97 -3.29
CA TYR A 131 12.77 14.76 -2.16
C TYR A 131 11.82 13.59 -2.44
N PHE A 132 11.63 12.66 -1.50
CA PHE A 132 10.69 11.55 -1.64
C PHE A 132 10.28 10.98 -0.29
N ASN A 133 8.98 10.71 -0.10
CA ASN A 133 8.38 10.26 1.16
C ASN A 133 8.95 10.98 2.40
N GLN A 134 9.00 12.31 2.34
CA GLN A 134 9.49 13.17 3.43
C GLN A 134 11.00 13.09 3.74
N VAL A 135 11.79 12.55 2.83
CA VAL A 135 13.25 12.47 2.94
C VAL A 135 13.90 13.30 1.84
N LEU A 136 14.83 14.19 2.21
CA LEU A 136 15.72 14.82 1.24
C LEU A 136 16.96 13.96 1.08
N LEU A 137 17.17 13.43 -0.12
CA LEU A 137 18.37 12.69 -0.49
C LEU A 137 19.28 13.55 -1.35
N THR A 138 20.53 13.68 -0.94
CA THR A 138 21.60 14.35 -1.68
C THR A 138 22.66 13.34 -2.10
N CYS A 139 22.92 13.26 -3.41
CA CYS A 139 23.91 12.38 -4.01
C CYS A 139 25.25 13.11 -4.14
N ASN A 140 26.23 12.81 -3.27
CA ASN A 140 27.55 13.40 -3.29
C ASN A 140 28.55 12.54 -4.06
N THR A 141 29.80 13.00 -4.18
CA THR A 141 30.87 12.30 -4.92
C THR A 141 31.20 10.92 -4.34
N ASP A 142 31.18 10.79 -3.02
CA ASP A 142 31.66 9.62 -2.27
C ASP A 142 30.64 9.07 -1.25
N ASN A 143 29.50 9.74 -1.08
CA ASN A 143 28.48 9.38 -0.10
C ASN A 143 27.06 9.82 -0.53
N VAL A 144 26.05 9.30 0.16
CA VAL A 144 24.67 9.79 0.10
C VAL A 144 24.31 10.38 1.45
N GLN A 145 23.76 11.60 1.46
CA GLN A 145 23.22 12.22 2.67
C GLN A 145 21.70 12.22 2.64
N LEU A 146 21.09 11.82 3.74
CA LEU A 146 19.66 11.91 3.98
C LEU A 146 19.39 12.89 5.11
N GLN A 147 18.42 13.77 4.90
CA GLN A 147 17.85 14.64 5.93
C GLN A 147 16.38 14.29 6.12
N PHE A 148 16.02 14.13 7.39
CA PHE A 148 14.70 13.74 7.85
C PHE A 148 14.10 14.91 8.65
N PRO A 149 12.77 15.00 8.68
CA PRO A 149 11.94 15.97 7.97
C PRO A 149 12.10 17.42 8.43
N ASP A 150 11.94 18.28 7.43
CA ASP A 150 11.64 19.70 7.59
C ASP A 150 10.11 19.88 7.47
N PRO A 151 9.38 20.13 8.57
CA PRO A 151 7.94 20.33 8.54
C PRO A 151 7.51 21.63 7.85
N ASN A 152 8.46 22.50 7.46
CA ASN A 152 8.20 23.78 6.82
C ASN A 152 8.57 23.82 5.33
N LEU A 153 8.65 22.66 4.68
CA LEU A 153 9.04 22.61 3.28
C LEU A 153 8.14 23.48 2.40
N PRO A 154 8.74 24.37 1.57
CA PRO A 154 7.99 25.15 0.60
C PRO A 154 7.19 24.24 -0.34
N MET A 155 5.96 24.66 -0.67
CA MET A 155 5.09 23.96 -1.63
C MET A 155 5.76 23.70 -2.99
N SER A 156 6.74 24.53 -3.40
CA SER A 156 7.53 24.34 -4.62
C SER A 156 8.45 23.13 -4.57
N ILE A 157 8.91 22.70 -3.38
CA ILE A 157 9.70 21.49 -3.19
C ILE A 157 8.79 20.27 -3.16
N LEU A 158 7.61 20.39 -2.51
CA LEU A 158 6.61 19.33 -2.50
C LEU A 158 6.13 18.96 -3.91
N ALA A 159 6.02 19.93 -4.82
CA ALA A 159 5.67 19.71 -6.23
C ALA A 159 6.73 18.93 -7.05
N ASN A 160 7.97 18.81 -6.56
CA ASN A 160 9.05 18.06 -7.19
C ASN A 160 9.41 16.78 -6.40
N THR A 161 8.49 16.32 -5.55
CA THR A 161 8.67 15.11 -4.75
C THR A 161 8.39 13.89 -5.61
N LEU A 162 9.33 12.94 -5.62
CA LEU A 162 9.10 11.62 -6.20
C LEU A 162 7.92 10.96 -5.46
N GLN A 163 6.82 10.72 -6.15
CA GLN A 163 5.66 10.05 -5.57
C GLN A 163 5.90 8.54 -5.47
N GLY A 164 5.80 8.01 -4.25
CA GLY A 164 5.81 6.58 -4.04
C GLY A 164 4.70 5.87 -4.83
N ARG A 165 4.96 4.65 -5.26
CA ARG A 165 3.99 3.81 -5.96
C ARG A 165 3.73 2.51 -5.25
N GLY A 166 2.66 1.87 -5.69
CA GLY A 166 2.27 0.59 -5.14
C GLY A 166 1.60 0.73 -3.77
N THR A 167 1.38 -0.39 -3.13
CA THR A 167 0.54 -0.45 -1.94
C THR A 167 1.18 0.13 -0.68
N LEU A 168 2.52 0.16 -0.65
CA LEU A 168 3.31 0.78 0.41
C LEU A 168 3.76 2.20 0.07
N SER A 169 3.31 2.78 -1.04
CA SER A 169 3.80 4.08 -1.52
C SER A 169 5.34 4.11 -1.58
N SER A 170 5.92 3.05 -2.15
CA SER A 170 7.37 2.87 -2.18
C SER A 170 8.00 3.70 -3.30
N ALA A 171 9.05 4.44 -2.97
CA ALA A 171 9.84 5.22 -3.91
C ALA A 171 11.33 5.02 -3.64
N TRP A 172 12.19 5.10 -4.67
CA TRP A 172 13.63 5.00 -4.49
C TRP A 172 14.44 5.91 -5.40
N ALA A 173 15.67 6.19 -4.96
CA ALA A 173 16.67 6.84 -5.77
C ALA A 173 18.01 6.09 -5.75
N ASP A 174 18.62 5.97 -6.93
CA ASP A 174 19.96 5.44 -7.15
C ASP A 174 20.96 6.60 -7.28
N CYS A 175 21.99 6.61 -6.45
CA CYS A 175 23.12 7.54 -6.51
C CYS A 175 24.39 6.80 -6.98
N PRO A 176 24.89 7.07 -8.19
CA PRO A 176 26.22 6.61 -8.61
C PRO A 176 27.31 7.43 -7.91
N LEU A 177 28.31 6.77 -7.34
CA LEU A 177 29.47 7.40 -6.73
C LEU A 177 30.65 7.45 -7.70
N ALA A 178 31.61 8.35 -7.46
CA ALA A 178 32.82 8.47 -8.26
C ALA A 178 33.73 7.22 -8.18
N SER A 179 33.60 6.41 -7.13
CA SER A 179 34.28 5.11 -7.01
C SER A 179 33.77 4.05 -8.00
N GLY A 180 32.65 4.31 -8.69
CA GLY A 180 31.97 3.35 -9.58
C GLY A 180 30.87 2.55 -8.90
N GLN A 181 30.78 2.61 -7.57
CA GLN A 181 29.72 1.96 -6.80
C GLN A 181 28.40 2.74 -6.90
N THR A 182 27.27 2.07 -6.68
CA THR A 182 25.94 2.71 -6.62
C THR A 182 25.27 2.46 -5.27
N ILE A 183 24.72 3.52 -4.68
CA ILE A 183 23.88 3.43 -3.47
C ILE A 183 22.42 3.65 -3.87
N ARG A 184 21.53 2.71 -3.52
CA ARG A 184 20.08 2.90 -3.58
C ARG A 184 19.55 3.22 -2.20
N VAL A 185 18.65 4.20 -2.12
CA VAL A 185 17.81 4.42 -0.94
C VAL A 185 16.36 4.31 -1.38
N LYS A 186 15.60 3.47 -0.67
CA LYS A 186 14.17 3.26 -0.89
C LYS A 186 13.42 3.57 0.38
N THR A 187 12.27 4.20 0.27
CA THR A 187 11.40 4.56 1.39
C THR A 187 9.96 4.19 1.07
N GLY A 188 9.15 4.01 2.10
CA GLY A 188 7.72 3.74 1.98
C GLY A 188 7.07 3.55 3.34
N ASN A 189 5.80 3.19 3.33
CA ASN A 189 5.00 2.96 4.52
C ASN A 189 5.39 1.64 5.21
N GLY A 190 5.46 1.66 6.54
CA GLY A 190 5.65 0.51 7.41
C GLY A 190 4.32 -0.05 7.97
N SER A 191 4.43 -0.93 8.96
CA SER A 191 3.31 -1.67 9.57
C SER A 191 3.19 -1.38 11.06
N PRO A 192 1.97 -1.30 11.65
CA PRO A 192 0.63 -1.25 11.04
C PRO A 192 0.04 0.18 10.98
N ALA A 193 -0.94 0.42 10.11
CA ALA A 193 -1.78 1.61 10.24
C ALA A 193 -2.70 1.51 11.46
N GLN A 194 -3.06 2.69 11.95
CA GLN A 194 -3.93 2.86 13.09
C GLN A 194 -5.39 2.95 12.63
N ALA A 195 -6.31 2.56 13.52
CA ALA A 195 -7.74 2.69 13.29
C ALA A 195 -8.12 4.13 12.88
N TYR A 196 -9.15 4.24 12.05
CA TYR A 196 -9.69 5.52 11.58
C TYR A 196 -9.98 6.44 12.78
N GLY A 197 -9.34 7.61 12.83
CA GLY A 197 -9.55 8.60 13.90
C GLY A 197 -8.27 9.13 14.58
N ARG A 198 -7.12 8.46 14.46
CA ARG A 198 -5.80 9.03 14.83
C ARG A 198 -5.04 9.50 13.59
N CYS A 199 -4.93 10.81 13.40
CA CYS A 199 -4.18 11.43 12.30
C CYS A 199 -4.53 10.90 10.89
N GLY A 200 -5.79 10.51 10.66
CA GLY A 200 -6.22 9.95 9.38
C GLY A 200 -5.61 8.58 9.03
N GLY A 201 -5.03 7.86 10.00
CA GLY A 201 -4.48 6.51 9.77
C GLY A 201 -3.13 6.48 9.06
N ALA A 202 -2.39 7.59 8.98
CA ALA A 202 -1.07 7.63 8.35
C ALA A 202 -0.09 6.67 9.06
N PRO A 203 0.45 5.64 8.37
CA PRO A 203 1.34 4.66 8.98
C PRO A 203 2.71 5.28 9.29
N GLU A 204 3.51 4.58 10.10
CA GLU A 204 4.94 4.83 10.19
C GLU A 204 5.62 4.71 8.82
N THR A 205 6.79 5.31 8.65
CA THR A 205 7.59 5.20 7.42
C THR A 205 8.95 4.60 7.69
N ARG A 206 9.42 3.80 6.72
CA ARG A 206 10.64 3.00 6.81
C ARG A 206 11.51 3.20 5.57
N LEU A 207 12.79 2.96 5.73
CA LEU A 207 13.77 3.04 4.66
C LEU A 207 14.68 1.82 4.60
N SER A 208 15.16 1.54 3.41
CA SER A 208 16.17 0.53 3.13
C SER A 208 17.26 1.08 2.23
N VAL A 209 18.45 0.50 2.36
CA VAL A 209 19.65 0.93 1.65
C VAL A 209 20.29 -0.28 0.99
N TRP A 210 20.70 -0.12 -0.26
CA TRP A 210 21.53 -1.08 -0.98
C TRP A 210 22.83 -0.42 -1.43
N VAL A 211 23.91 -1.18 -1.37
CA VAL A 211 25.22 -0.81 -1.95
C VAL A 211 25.56 -1.87 -2.98
N ASP A 212 25.74 -1.47 -4.24
CA ASP A 212 26.00 -2.37 -5.36
C ASP A 212 25.04 -3.57 -5.41
N GLN A 213 23.75 -3.28 -5.28
CA GLN A 213 22.64 -4.24 -5.33
C GLN A 213 22.54 -5.19 -4.12
N ARG A 214 23.37 -4.99 -3.08
CA ARG A 214 23.35 -5.79 -1.84
C ARG A 214 22.63 -5.01 -0.75
N LYS A 215 21.64 -5.63 -0.11
CA LYS A 215 20.85 -4.99 0.95
C LYS A 215 21.72 -4.74 2.18
N ALA A 216 22.02 -3.48 2.47
CA ALA A 216 22.85 -3.04 3.57
C ALA A 216 22.02 -2.70 4.83
N ILE A 217 20.81 -2.17 4.63
CA ILE A 217 19.85 -1.83 5.69
C ILE A 217 18.47 -2.26 5.21
N SER A 218 17.70 -2.92 6.08
CA SER A 218 16.32 -3.34 5.81
C SER A 218 15.36 -2.67 6.79
N GLY A 219 14.44 -1.85 6.26
CA GLY A 219 13.24 -1.40 6.96
C GLY A 219 13.47 -0.55 8.23
N LEU A 220 14.52 0.29 8.27
CA LEU A 220 14.77 1.20 9.37
C LEU A 220 13.69 2.28 9.43
N ALA A 221 12.99 2.39 10.56
CA ALA A 221 11.98 3.43 10.77
C ALA A 221 12.63 4.83 10.82
N TYR A 222 12.01 5.79 10.13
CA TYR A 222 12.47 7.19 10.15
C TYR A 222 11.40 8.22 10.50
N ALA A 223 10.12 7.84 10.45
CA ALA A 223 9.04 8.57 11.11
C ALA A 223 8.01 7.58 11.67
N GLU A 224 7.42 7.92 12.81
CA GLU A 224 6.28 7.22 13.38
C GLU A 224 4.99 7.54 12.61
N THR A 225 3.88 7.00 13.13
CA THR A 225 2.52 7.42 12.81
C THR A 225 2.40 8.95 12.86
N CYS A 226 1.51 9.52 12.06
CA CYS A 226 1.32 10.98 11.94
C CYS A 226 2.54 11.71 11.36
N ASN A 227 3.52 10.98 10.78
CA ASN A 227 4.78 11.52 10.29
C ASN A 227 5.65 12.18 11.38
N GLU A 228 5.53 11.73 12.63
CA GLU A 228 6.38 12.23 13.70
C GLU A 228 7.82 11.73 13.50
N PRO A 229 8.81 12.61 13.38
CA PRO A 229 10.12 12.17 12.96
C PRO A 229 10.93 11.45 14.02
N LEU A 230 11.62 10.41 13.58
CA LEU A 230 12.53 9.61 14.39
C LEU A 230 13.99 9.96 14.12
N LEU A 231 14.37 9.98 12.84
CA LEU A 231 15.74 10.27 12.44
C LEU A 231 15.90 11.76 12.15
N LYS A 232 17.13 12.24 12.31
CA LYS A 232 17.55 13.61 11.98
C LYS A 232 18.38 13.63 10.70
N THR A 233 19.42 12.81 10.66
CA THR A 233 20.35 12.72 9.53
C THR A 233 20.84 11.29 9.34
N MET A 234 21.25 10.97 8.11
CA MET A 234 21.99 9.76 7.79
C MET A 234 23.02 10.06 6.71
N THR A 235 24.22 9.49 6.84
CA THR A 235 25.28 9.57 5.83
C THR A 235 25.72 8.16 5.48
N VAL A 236 25.37 7.74 4.27
CA VAL A 236 25.65 6.40 3.74
C VAL A 236 26.90 6.44 2.88
N ARG A 237 27.85 5.54 3.17
CA ARG A 237 29.05 5.28 2.38
C ARG A 237 29.09 3.79 2.01
N PRO A 238 29.88 3.38 1.01
CA PRO A 238 29.91 1.98 0.60
C PRO A 238 30.29 0.99 1.71
N GLY A 239 31.14 1.41 2.66
CA GLY A 239 31.58 0.55 3.78
C GLY A 239 30.71 0.65 5.05
N GLY A 240 29.74 1.56 5.10
CA GLY A 240 28.93 1.76 6.31
C GLY A 240 28.17 3.07 6.32
N THR A 241 27.32 3.25 7.32
CA THR A 241 26.52 4.46 7.53
C THR A 241 26.67 4.98 8.95
N ASP A 242 26.53 6.30 9.08
CA ASP A 242 26.27 6.98 10.35
C ASP A 242 24.87 7.56 10.29
N TYR A 243 24.09 7.44 11.35
CA TYR A 243 22.77 8.08 11.43
C TYR A 243 22.48 8.59 12.84
N CYS A 244 21.72 9.67 12.93
CA CYS A 244 21.40 10.34 14.18
C CYS A 244 19.89 10.36 14.41
N VAL A 245 19.49 10.07 15.64
CA VAL A 245 18.11 10.06 16.12
C VAL A 245 17.77 11.43 16.70
N LEU A 246 16.53 11.87 16.53
CA LEU A 246 16.05 13.08 17.20
C LEU A 246 15.93 12.85 18.71
N PRO A 247 16.31 13.82 19.56
CA PRO A 247 16.16 13.67 21.00
C PRO A 247 14.73 13.37 21.45
N SER A 248 13.73 13.90 20.74
CA SER A 248 12.30 13.65 20.99
C SER A 248 11.88 12.19 20.73
N ALA A 249 12.68 11.44 19.98
CA ALA A 249 12.42 10.07 19.58
C ALA A 249 13.27 9.04 20.35
N ALA A 250 14.02 9.47 21.38
CA ALA A 250 14.95 8.61 22.12
C ALA A 250 14.29 7.37 22.74
N ASP A 251 13.03 7.50 23.16
CA ASP A 251 12.24 6.44 23.81
C ASP A 251 11.27 5.73 22.84
N SER A 252 11.38 5.98 21.53
CA SER A 252 10.50 5.36 20.53
C SER A 252 10.70 3.85 20.50
N SER A 253 9.60 3.11 20.65
CA SER A 253 9.61 1.65 20.53
C SER A 253 10.02 1.14 19.15
N LEU A 254 9.85 1.95 18.09
CA LEU A 254 10.26 1.62 16.72
C LEU A 254 11.78 1.59 16.54
N LEU A 255 12.53 2.16 17.50
CA LEU A 255 13.98 2.22 17.47
C LEU A 255 14.66 1.18 18.39
N ASN A 256 13.89 0.38 19.13
CA ASN A 256 14.40 -0.65 20.04
C ASN A 256 15.35 -1.62 19.32
N ASP A 257 14.97 -2.05 18.11
CA ASP A 257 15.74 -2.97 17.28
C ASP A 257 16.55 -2.26 16.17
N ALA A 258 16.70 -0.93 16.25
CA ALA A 258 17.39 -0.17 15.21
C ALA A 258 18.89 -0.54 15.18
N PRO A 259 19.43 -0.97 14.02
CA PRO A 259 20.75 -1.58 13.90
C PRO A 259 21.90 -0.59 14.14
N GLY A 260 23.06 -1.12 14.54
CA GLY A 260 24.29 -0.34 14.68
C GLY A 260 24.74 -0.11 16.12
N GLN A 261 25.99 0.32 16.25
CA GLN A 261 26.63 0.63 17.53
C GLN A 261 26.52 2.13 17.83
N ALA A 262 26.43 2.51 19.11
CA ALA A 262 26.43 3.93 19.49
C ALA A 262 27.71 4.62 19.00
N SER A 263 27.56 5.79 18.39
CA SER A 263 28.65 6.58 17.80
C SER A 263 28.41 8.06 18.06
N GLY A 264 28.76 8.53 19.26
CA GLY A 264 28.50 9.89 19.72
C GLY A 264 27.08 10.08 20.29
N GLU A 265 26.76 11.31 20.66
CA GLU A 265 25.50 11.65 21.31
C GLU A 265 24.32 11.53 20.35
N GLY A 266 23.42 10.58 20.62
CA GLY A 266 22.20 10.36 19.82
C GLY A 266 22.42 9.76 18.42
N CYS A 267 23.63 9.29 18.11
CA CYS A 267 23.95 8.73 16.80
C CYS A 267 24.45 7.28 16.88
N LYS A 268 24.27 6.54 15.78
CA LYS A 268 24.67 5.13 15.61
C LYS A 268 25.47 4.95 14.32
N HIS A 269 26.40 4.00 14.35
CA HIS A 269 27.21 3.56 13.21
C HIS A 269 26.87 2.12 12.82
N ILE A 270 26.72 1.87 11.53
CA ILE A 270 26.54 0.52 10.96
C ILE A 270 27.66 0.28 9.95
N SER A 271 28.42 -0.80 10.12
CA SER A 271 29.37 -1.27 9.11
C SER A 271 28.68 -2.22 8.13
N PHE A 272 28.94 -2.06 6.84
CA PHE A 272 28.33 -2.90 5.81
C PHE A 272 29.21 -4.10 5.47
N ASN A 273 28.58 -5.26 5.29
CA ASN A 273 29.27 -6.47 4.87
C ASN A 273 29.28 -6.58 3.34
N ALA A 274 30.47 -6.60 2.74
CA ALA A 274 30.65 -6.77 1.30
C ALA A 274 30.25 -8.17 0.79
N ASP A 275 30.21 -9.16 1.68
CA ASP A 275 29.85 -10.55 1.35
C ASP A 275 28.34 -10.80 1.30
N THR A 276 27.51 -9.84 1.75
CA THR A 276 26.03 -9.94 1.68
C THR A 276 25.60 -10.20 0.24
N PRO A 277 24.82 -11.24 -0.10
CA PRO A 277 24.47 -11.55 -1.48
C PRO A 277 23.70 -10.42 -2.17
N ILE A 278 23.71 -10.44 -3.52
CA ILE A 278 22.86 -9.54 -4.31
C ILE A 278 21.40 -9.82 -3.96
N ASP A 279 20.64 -8.76 -3.70
CA ASP A 279 19.21 -8.85 -3.48
C ASP A 279 18.51 -9.05 -4.82
N THR A 280 18.28 -10.32 -5.18
CA THR A 280 17.66 -10.70 -6.45
C THR A 280 16.17 -10.35 -6.52
N ASP A 281 15.54 -10.07 -5.38
CA ASP A 281 14.14 -9.65 -5.32
C ASP A 281 14.00 -8.18 -5.77
N GLU A 282 14.94 -7.33 -5.34
CA GLU A 282 15.03 -5.92 -5.74
C GLU A 282 15.75 -5.74 -7.10
N TYR A 283 16.74 -6.58 -7.39
CA TYR A 283 17.56 -6.55 -8.61
C TYR A 283 17.50 -7.87 -9.37
N PRO A 284 16.42 -8.11 -10.14
CA PRO A 284 16.26 -9.34 -10.90
C PRO A 284 17.37 -9.49 -11.97
N THR A 285 17.73 -10.74 -12.24
CA THR A 285 18.86 -11.08 -13.13
C THR A 285 18.62 -10.59 -14.56
N LYS A 286 19.68 -10.19 -15.25
CA LYS A 286 19.59 -9.69 -16.64
C LYS A 286 18.91 -10.74 -17.55
N GLY A 287 17.76 -10.40 -18.12
CA GLY A 287 16.98 -11.28 -18.99
C GLY A 287 15.68 -11.83 -18.37
N THR A 288 15.46 -11.65 -17.06
CA THR A 288 14.15 -11.90 -16.45
C THR A 288 13.25 -10.68 -16.59
N ALA A 289 11.98 -10.87 -16.93
CA ALA A 289 11.00 -9.80 -16.91
C ALA A 289 10.96 -9.16 -15.52
N ARG A 290 11.00 -7.82 -15.45
CA ARG A 290 10.86 -7.14 -14.16
C ARG A 290 9.46 -7.40 -13.63
N PRO A 291 9.33 -7.87 -12.38
CA PRO A 291 8.02 -8.06 -11.77
C PRO A 291 7.31 -6.70 -11.70
N VAL A 292 6.00 -6.71 -11.92
CA VAL A 292 5.18 -5.50 -11.78
C VAL A 292 5.20 -5.09 -10.31
N LEU A 293 5.46 -3.82 -10.02
CA LEU A 293 5.46 -3.31 -8.64
C LEU A 293 4.13 -3.66 -7.94
N GLY A 294 4.21 -4.34 -6.79
CA GLY A 294 3.04 -4.77 -6.03
C GLY A 294 2.41 -6.09 -6.45
N SER A 295 2.92 -6.71 -7.52
CA SER A 295 2.60 -8.10 -7.85
C SER A 295 3.09 -9.05 -6.77
N LEU A 296 2.49 -10.23 -6.69
CA LEU A 296 2.90 -11.24 -5.74
C LEU A 296 4.04 -12.12 -6.28
N SER A 297 4.86 -12.61 -5.37
CA SER A 297 5.79 -13.71 -5.56
C SER A 297 5.56 -14.76 -4.49
N LEU A 298 5.80 -16.02 -4.82
CA LEU A 298 5.68 -17.11 -3.86
C LEU A 298 6.96 -17.21 -3.03
N VAL A 299 6.87 -16.96 -1.73
CA VAL A 299 8.00 -17.08 -0.79
C VAL A 299 8.16 -18.52 -0.33
N SER A 300 7.07 -19.14 0.07
CA SER A 300 7.04 -20.52 0.55
C SER A 300 5.68 -21.14 0.25
N SER A 301 5.63 -22.47 0.11
CA SER A 301 4.38 -23.21 0.01
C SER A 301 4.56 -24.65 0.45
N LYS A 302 3.52 -25.22 1.06
CA LYS A 302 3.40 -26.68 1.20
C LYS A 302 3.12 -27.31 -0.17
N ALA A 303 3.68 -28.49 -0.42
CA ALA A 303 3.68 -29.13 -1.74
C ALA A 303 2.25 -29.39 -2.26
N GLU A 304 1.33 -29.77 -1.37
CA GLU A 304 -0.05 -30.10 -1.68
C GLU A 304 -0.90 -28.91 -2.18
N VAL A 305 -0.56 -27.68 -1.79
CA VAL A 305 -1.29 -26.46 -2.20
C VAL A 305 -0.50 -25.56 -3.13
N LYS A 306 0.72 -25.95 -3.50
CA LYS A 306 1.58 -25.16 -4.38
C LYS A 306 0.88 -24.74 -5.69
N PRO A 307 0.13 -25.61 -6.40
CA PRO A 307 -0.58 -25.20 -7.62
C PRO A 307 -1.63 -24.11 -7.37
N LEU A 308 -2.32 -24.14 -6.23
CA LEU A 308 -3.27 -23.11 -5.81
C LEU A 308 -2.55 -21.78 -5.56
N CYS A 309 -1.46 -21.81 -4.78
CA CYS A 309 -0.68 -20.62 -4.46
C CYS A 309 -0.06 -19.98 -5.72
N GLU A 310 0.42 -20.78 -6.68
CA GLU A 310 0.95 -20.28 -7.95
C GLU A 310 -0.13 -19.59 -8.80
N ARG A 311 -1.36 -20.13 -8.84
CA ARG A 311 -2.47 -19.44 -9.51
C ARG A 311 -2.90 -18.16 -8.80
N LEU A 312 -2.92 -18.15 -7.46
CA LEU A 312 -3.17 -16.94 -6.69
C LEU A 312 -2.11 -15.88 -7.02
N VAL A 313 -0.82 -16.24 -6.99
CA VAL A 313 0.26 -15.33 -7.39
C VAL A 313 0.06 -14.81 -8.81
N ALA A 314 -0.25 -15.68 -9.77
CA ALA A 314 -0.44 -15.30 -11.17
C ALA A 314 -1.63 -14.36 -11.40
N ALA A 315 -2.72 -14.50 -10.63
CA ALA A 315 -3.88 -13.62 -10.72
C ALA A 315 -3.66 -12.26 -10.03
N ASN A 316 -2.64 -12.15 -9.18
CA ASN A 316 -2.42 -10.99 -8.32
C ASN A 316 -1.21 -10.17 -8.76
N THR A 317 -1.37 -9.48 -9.88
CA THR A 317 -0.36 -8.52 -10.37
C THR A 317 -0.49 -7.13 -9.73
N ARG A 318 -1.66 -6.79 -9.16
CA ARG A 318 -1.98 -5.51 -8.50
C ARG A 318 -3.05 -5.71 -7.42
N TYR A 319 -3.27 -4.68 -6.60
CA TYR A 319 -4.39 -4.59 -5.64
C TYR A 319 -5.70 -4.12 -6.33
N PRO A 320 -6.90 -4.53 -5.85
CA PRO A 320 -7.20 -5.49 -4.77
C PRO A 320 -6.80 -6.92 -5.11
N LEU A 321 -6.62 -7.74 -4.07
CA LEU A 321 -6.41 -9.17 -4.31
C LEU A 321 -7.60 -9.75 -5.07
N SER A 322 -7.27 -10.50 -6.10
CA SER A 322 -8.19 -11.19 -6.98
C SER A 322 -8.09 -12.69 -6.75
N VAL A 323 -9.24 -13.34 -6.61
CA VAL A 323 -9.35 -14.79 -6.65
C VAL A 323 -9.56 -15.20 -8.12
N PRO A 324 -8.72 -16.10 -8.68
CA PRO A 324 -8.94 -16.67 -10.01
C PRO A 324 -10.39 -17.13 -10.23
N ALA A 325 -10.97 -16.83 -11.40
CA ALA A 325 -12.38 -17.09 -11.68
C ALA A 325 -12.78 -18.57 -11.65
N ASP A 326 -11.81 -19.47 -11.80
CA ASP A 326 -11.96 -20.92 -11.70
C ASP A 326 -11.97 -21.44 -10.25
N ILE A 327 -11.61 -20.59 -9.27
CA ILE A 327 -11.68 -20.90 -7.85
C ILE A 327 -13.04 -20.43 -7.31
N LYS A 328 -13.73 -21.31 -6.59
CA LYS A 328 -15.03 -21.00 -6.00
C LYS A 328 -14.87 -20.17 -4.75
N THR A 329 -15.77 -19.23 -4.54
CA THR A 329 -15.91 -18.41 -3.33
C THR A 329 -17.33 -18.53 -2.78
N PRO A 330 -17.57 -18.25 -1.49
CA PRO A 330 -18.92 -18.24 -0.94
C PRO A 330 -19.77 -17.13 -1.56
N VAL A 331 -21.05 -17.43 -1.76
CA VAL A 331 -22.07 -16.44 -2.10
C VAL A 331 -22.63 -15.89 -0.80
N TRP A 332 -22.22 -14.68 -0.44
CA TRP A 332 -22.69 -13.99 0.75
C TRP A 332 -24.09 -13.41 0.54
N GLN A 333 -24.91 -13.52 1.58
CA GLN A 333 -26.24 -12.94 1.64
C GLN A 333 -26.32 -12.00 2.85
N PRO A 334 -26.63 -10.71 2.64
CA PRO A 334 -26.84 -9.79 3.76
C PRO A 334 -28.06 -10.23 4.57
N THR A 335 -27.98 -10.08 5.88
CA THR A 335 -29.04 -10.43 6.83
C THR A 335 -29.10 -9.41 7.96
N GLN A 336 -30.30 -8.92 8.21
CA GLN A 336 -30.57 -8.00 9.32
C GLN A 336 -30.62 -8.77 10.64
N VAL A 337 -29.96 -8.21 11.65
CA VAL A 337 -29.81 -8.81 12.97
C VAL A 337 -30.07 -7.76 14.04
N THR A 338 -30.51 -8.18 15.22
CA THR A 338 -30.72 -7.26 16.33
C THR A 338 -29.39 -6.65 16.74
N ARG A 339 -29.27 -5.32 16.62
CA ARG A 339 -28.09 -4.60 17.10
C ARG A 339 -27.99 -4.76 18.62
N PRO A 340 -26.85 -5.26 19.15
CA PRO A 340 -26.63 -5.27 20.60
C PRO A 340 -26.46 -3.83 21.13
N SER A 341 -26.49 -3.63 22.46
CA SER A 341 -26.30 -2.29 23.04
C SER A 341 -24.97 -1.66 22.58
N GLU A 342 -24.87 -0.32 22.62
CA GLU A 342 -23.65 0.43 22.26
C GLU A 342 -22.41 0.08 23.12
N GLU A 343 -22.56 -0.73 24.18
CA GLU A 343 -21.43 -1.23 24.98
C GLU A 343 -20.81 -2.52 24.40
N ASN A 344 -21.39 -3.09 23.32
CA ASN A 344 -21.03 -4.41 22.77
C ASN A 344 -20.40 -4.33 21.36
N ASP A 345 -19.49 -3.38 21.18
CA ASP A 345 -18.88 -3.09 19.87
C ASP A 345 -17.81 -4.10 19.40
N VAL A 346 -17.67 -5.22 20.09
CA VAL A 346 -16.78 -6.33 19.72
C VAL A 346 -17.55 -7.63 19.44
N THR A 347 -18.76 -7.48 18.90
CA THR A 347 -19.60 -8.60 18.45
C THR A 347 -19.64 -8.67 16.92
N LEU A 348 -20.25 -9.70 16.33
CA LEU A 348 -20.41 -9.76 14.87
C LEU A 348 -21.52 -8.84 14.36
N ALA A 349 -22.51 -8.49 15.20
CA ALA A 349 -23.73 -7.78 14.81
C ALA A 349 -23.73 -6.27 15.14
N THR A 350 -22.57 -5.62 15.26
CA THR A 350 -22.44 -4.24 15.79
C THR A 350 -23.26 -3.19 15.04
N ARG A 351 -23.53 -3.41 13.75
CA ARG A 351 -24.29 -2.50 12.88
C ARG A 351 -25.74 -2.90 12.65
N GLY A 352 -26.17 -4.03 13.20
CA GLY A 352 -27.49 -4.61 12.92
C GLY A 352 -27.61 -5.32 11.56
N GLU A 353 -26.49 -5.52 10.86
CA GLU A 353 -26.43 -6.26 9.60
C GLU A 353 -25.15 -7.11 9.56
N VAL A 354 -25.26 -8.34 9.06
CA VAL A 354 -24.16 -9.27 8.84
C VAL A 354 -24.34 -9.99 7.51
N ASP A 355 -23.24 -10.39 6.90
CA ASP A 355 -23.30 -11.32 5.77
C ASP A 355 -23.35 -12.75 6.28
N GLN A 356 -24.09 -13.61 5.60
CA GLN A 356 -24.09 -15.06 5.87
C GLN A 356 -23.93 -15.90 4.60
N ALA A 357 -23.34 -17.08 4.73
CA ALA A 357 -23.25 -18.10 3.69
C ALA A 357 -23.23 -19.50 4.30
N GLN A 358 -23.51 -20.55 3.52
CA GLN A 358 -23.51 -21.94 3.99
C GLN A 358 -22.26 -22.67 3.52
N PHE A 359 -21.35 -23.01 4.44
CA PHE A 359 -20.17 -23.82 4.13
C PHE A 359 -19.51 -24.39 5.40
N ASP A 360 -18.58 -25.33 5.22
CA ASP A 360 -17.72 -25.87 6.28
C ASP A 360 -16.52 -24.93 6.51
N LEU A 361 -16.64 -24.03 7.49
CA LEU A 361 -15.64 -22.98 7.77
C LEU A 361 -14.30 -23.55 8.25
N ASP A 362 -14.36 -24.53 9.16
CA ASP A 362 -13.23 -25.06 9.92
C ASP A 362 -12.76 -26.43 9.41
N ASN A 363 -13.18 -26.81 8.20
CA ASN A 363 -12.84 -28.09 7.57
C ASN A 363 -13.13 -29.30 8.47
N SER A 364 -14.16 -29.21 9.30
CA SER A 364 -14.56 -30.26 10.25
C SER A 364 -15.46 -31.34 9.63
N GLY A 365 -15.93 -31.11 8.40
CA GLY A 365 -16.98 -31.88 7.73
C GLY A 365 -18.39 -31.39 8.06
N GLN A 366 -18.54 -30.34 8.88
CA GLN A 366 -19.83 -29.79 9.27
C GLN A 366 -20.16 -28.52 8.49
N VAL A 367 -21.08 -28.63 7.53
CA VAL A 367 -21.64 -27.47 6.84
C VAL A 367 -22.66 -26.79 7.74
N GLY A 368 -22.53 -25.47 7.90
CA GLY A 368 -23.50 -24.66 8.63
C GLY A 368 -23.51 -23.22 8.13
N THR A 369 -24.39 -22.40 8.72
CA THR A 369 -24.41 -20.97 8.46
C THR A 369 -23.13 -20.36 9.01
N VAL A 370 -22.42 -19.62 8.18
CA VAL A 370 -21.23 -18.86 8.55
C VAL A 370 -21.58 -17.39 8.43
N TYR A 371 -21.33 -16.64 9.49
CA TYR A 371 -21.49 -15.20 9.53
C TYR A 371 -20.16 -14.52 9.26
N ARG A 372 -20.21 -13.41 8.53
CA ARG A 372 -19.07 -12.56 8.23
C ARG A 372 -19.39 -11.13 8.60
N LEU A 373 -18.46 -10.52 9.34
CA LEU A 373 -18.43 -9.07 9.56
C LEU A 373 -17.30 -8.50 8.70
N GLU A 374 -17.63 -7.59 7.78
CA GLU A 374 -16.64 -6.88 6.96
C GLU A 374 -16.43 -5.41 7.38
N GLN A 375 -15.15 -5.09 7.53
CA GLN A 375 -14.41 -3.85 7.23
C GLN A 375 -14.78 -2.50 7.83
N ASP A 376 -15.86 -2.34 8.57
CA ASP A 376 -16.23 -1.00 9.02
C ASP A 376 -16.61 -0.89 10.51
N ASN A 377 -16.18 -1.82 11.35
CA ASN A 377 -16.31 -1.63 12.79
C ASN A 377 -15.23 -0.64 13.27
N HIS A 378 -15.64 0.49 13.86
CA HIS A 378 -14.71 1.50 14.37
C HIS A 378 -13.81 1.00 15.51
N TYR A 379 -14.07 -0.19 16.06
CA TYR A 379 -13.22 -0.85 17.07
C TYR A 379 -12.40 -2.02 16.53
N PHE A 380 -12.71 -2.53 15.35
CA PHE A 380 -12.05 -3.70 14.77
C PHE A 380 -11.83 -3.50 13.27
N ASP A 381 -10.59 -3.21 12.91
CA ASP A 381 -10.14 -3.07 11.52
C ASP A 381 -9.66 -4.42 11.01
N GLY A 382 -10.57 -5.24 10.47
CA GLY A 382 -10.26 -6.59 10.02
C GLY A 382 -11.47 -7.38 9.53
N SER A 383 -11.31 -8.70 9.43
CA SER A 383 -12.39 -9.63 9.09
C SER A 383 -12.64 -10.60 10.24
N ALA A 384 -13.92 -10.88 10.52
CA ALA A 384 -14.33 -11.92 11.45
C ALA A 384 -15.31 -12.89 10.78
N LEU A 385 -15.08 -14.20 11.00
CA LEU A 385 -15.90 -15.30 10.50
C LEU A 385 -16.34 -16.18 11.67
N ALA A 386 -17.59 -16.60 11.72
CA ALA A 386 -18.05 -17.52 12.77
C ALA A 386 -19.10 -18.50 12.27
N ARG A 387 -18.99 -19.75 12.71
CA ARG A 387 -20.02 -20.77 12.47
C ARG A 387 -21.21 -20.51 13.40
N GLU A 388 -22.41 -20.77 12.89
CA GLU A 388 -23.64 -20.68 13.65
C GLU A 388 -23.61 -21.54 14.91
N GLN A 389 -23.86 -20.86 16.02
CA GLN A 389 -24.14 -21.45 17.32
C GLN A 389 -25.01 -20.48 18.13
N PRO A 390 -25.74 -20.96 19.15
CA PRO A 390 -26.62 -20.11 19.95
C PRO A 390 -25.89 -18.87 20.49
N GLY A 391 -26.39 -17.68 20.13
CA GLY A 391 -25.86 -16.39 20.62
C GLY A 391 -24.58 -15.90 19.93
N ILE A 392 -24.10 -16.55 18.85
CA ILE A 392 -22.81 -16.20 18.23
C ILE A 392 -22.72 -14.73 17.77
N LEU A 393 -23.81 -14.21 17.21
CA LEU A 393 -23.87 -12.84 16.68
C LEU A 393 -23.72 -11.76 17.74
N THR A 394 -24.12 -12.08 18.97
CA THR A 394 -24.10 -11.18 20.13
C THR A 394 -22.98 -11.53 21.11
N THR A 395 -22.15 -12.53 20.81
CA THR A 395 -21.06 -12.97 21.69
C THR A 395 -19.89 -11.98 21.57
N PRO A 396 -19.50 -11.27 22.65
CA PRO A 396 -18.36 -10.36 22.60
C PRO A 396 -17.04 -11.14 22.51
N PHE A 397 -16.13 -10.68 21.67
CA PHE A 397 -14.79 -11.28 21.51
C PHE A 397 -13.68 -10.23 21.64
N ASP A 398 -12.45 -10.68 21.93
CA ASP A 398 -11.29 -9.79 21.93
C ASP A 398 -10.44 -10.12 20.71
N PRO A 399 -10.44 -9.27 19.67
CA PRO A 399 -9.77 -9.61 18.45
C PRO A 399 -8.23 -9.65 18.62
N HIS A 400 -7.68 -9.07 19.71
CA HIS A 400 -6.26 -9.16 20.06
C HIS A 400 -5.89 -10.45 20.81
N ALA A 401 -6.86 -11.26 21.21
CA ALA A 401 -6.68 -12.55 21.87
C ALA A 401 -7.20 -13.70 20.98
N PRO A 402 -6.48 -14.06 19.89
CA PRO A 402 -7.00 -14.97 18.87
C PRO A 402 -7.38 -16.35 19.40
N GLU A 403 -6.63 -16.90 20.36
CA GLU A 403 -6.96 -18.20 20.99
C GLU A 403 -8.27 -18.13 21.78
N GLN A 404 -8.47 -17.06 22.55
CA GLN A 404 -9.69 -16.88 23.34
C GLN A 404 -10.91 -16.61 22.44
N THR A 405 -10.69 -15.89 21.35
CA THR A 405 -11.72 -15.58 20.35
C THR A 405 -12.11 -16.82 19.55
N LEU A 406 -11.14 -17.67 19.20
CA LEU A 406 -11.40 -18.96 18.58
C LEU A 406 -12.18 -19.91 19.51
N ALA A 407 -11.87 -19.94 20.80
CA ALA A 407 -12.62 -20.71 21.79
C ALA A 407 -14.10 -20.29 21.89
N LYS A 408 -14.44 -19.07 21.44
CA LYS A 408 -15.82 -18.57 21.32
C LYS A 408 -16.46 -18.86 19.94
N GLY A 409 -15.79 -19.65 19.09
CA GLY A 409 -16.23 -20.01 17.75
C GLY A 409 -16.07 -18.90 16.71
N ILE A 410 -15.21 -17.92 16.97
CA ILE A 410 -15.00 -16.76 16.10
C ILE A 410 -13.55 -16.74 15.61
N LEU A 411 -13.36 -16.72 14.30
CA LEU A 411 -12.08 -16.48 13.65
C LEU A 411 -11.96 -14.99 13.35
N ALA A 412 -11.20 -14.25 14.19
CA ALA A 412 -10.97 -12.83 14.02
C ALA A 412 -9.54 -12.56 13.55
N PHE A 413 -9.40 -11.76 12.50
CA PHE A 413 -8.11 -11.38 11.92
C PHE A 413 -7.95 -9.85 12.00
N VAL A 414 -7.34 -9.36 13.08
CA VAL A 414 -7.06 -7.91 13.25
C VAL A 414 -6.05 -7.47 12.21
N TYR A 415 -6.29 -6.32 11.59
CA TYR A 415 -5.48 -5.70 10.55
C TYR A 415 -5.27 -6.60 9.34
N GLN A 416 -6.16 -7.56 9.11
CA GLN A 416 -6.13 -8.49 8.00
C GLN A 416 -7.54 -8.70 7.45
N HIS A 417 -7.65 -8.66 6.14
CA HIS A 417 -8.88 -8.95 5.41
C HIS A 417 -8.83 -10.37 4.90
N ALA A 418 -9.88 -11.13 5.15
CA ALA A 418 -9.96 -12.54 4.79
C ALA A 418 -10.84 -12.75 3.56
N LEU A 419 -10.25 -13.23 2.46
CA LEU A 419 -11.00 -13.72 1.31
C LEU A 419 -11.18 -15.24 1.43
N VAL A 420 -12.42 -15.72 1.45
CA VAL A 420 -12.75 -17.14 1.54
C VAL A 420 -12.74 -17.78 0.15
N LEU A 421 -12.07 -18.92 0.03
CA LEU A 421 -11.99 -19.69 -1.22
C LEU A 421 -12.09 -21.20 -0.98
N PHE A 422 -12.66 -21.91 -1.96
CA PHE A 422 -12.89 -23.35 -1.90
C PHE A 422 -12.11 -24.08 -2.99
N GLU A 423 -11.33 -25.07 -2.59
CA GLU A 423 -10.59 -25.93 -3.52
C GLU A 423 -10.34 -27.32 -2.91
N GLY A 424 -10.42 -28.37 -3.74
CA GLY A 424 -10.10 -29.74 -3.30
C GLY A 424 -10.99 -30.26 -2.16
N GLY A 425 -12.19 -29.71 -1.98
CA GLY A 425 -13.08 -30.04 -0.86
C GLY A 425 -12.72 -29.36 0.47
N HIS A 426 -11.87 -28.33 0.43
CA HIS A 426 -11.44 -27.57 1.60
C HIS A 426 -11.79 -26.09 1.49
N THR A 427 -11.95 -25.47 2.66
CA THR A 427 -12.07 -24.02 2.83
C THR A 427 -10.70 -23.45 3.20
N TYR A 428 -10.31 -22.40 2.49
CA TYR A 428 -9.09 -21.63 2.73
C TYR A 428 -9.44 -20.15 2.92
N LEU A 429 -8.59 -19.45 3.64
CA LEU A 429 -8.64 -17.99 3.79
C LEU A 429 -7.36 -17.39 3.24
N LEU A 430 -7.50 -16.46 2.29
CA LEU A 430 -6.40 -15.63 1.83
C LEU A 430 -6.41 -14.34 2.67
N LEU A 431 -5.40 -14.18 3.52
CA LEU A 431 -5.28 -13.08 4.46
C LEU A 431 -4.44 -11.97 3.83
N ASP A 432 -5.07 -10.83 3.52
CA ASP A 432 -4.42 -9.60 3.06
C ASP A 432 -4.31 -8.60 4.22
N PRO A 433 -3.10 -8.28 4.70
CA PRO A 433 -2.94 -7.26 5.73
C PRO A 433 -3.50 -5.91 5.26
N ALA A 434 -4.30 -5.23 6.10
CA ALA A 434 -4.97 -3.96 5.79
C ALA A 434 -4.01 -2.88 5.23
N ASN A 435 -2.75 -2.93 5.67
CA ASN A 435 -1.70 -1.99 5.26
C ASN A 435 -0.62 -2.63 4.40
N ARG A 436 -0.77 -3.92 4.09
CA ARG A 436 0.00 -4.63 3.06
C ARG A 436 1.53 -4.65 3.27
N ALA A 437 1.95 -4.23 4.45
CA ALA A 437 3.34 -4.16 4.90
C ALA A 437 3.85 -5.51 5.45
N LYS A 438 2.97 -6.53 5.47
CA LYS A 438 3.32 -7.93 5.73
C LYS A 438 2.99 -8.77 4.51
N ASP A 439 3.64 -9.92 4.44
CA ASP A 439 3.36 -10.92 3.41
C ASP A 439 1.91 -11.40 3.53
N ILE A 440 1.30 -11.69 2.38
CA ILE A 440 -0.03 -12.30 2.28
C ILE A 440 0.10 -13.78 2.58
N VAL A 441 -0.87 -14.32 3.31
CA VAL A 441 -0.83 -15.71 3.76
C VAL A 441 -2.09 -16.43 3.32
N LEU A 442 -1.92 -17.60 2.71
CA LEU A 442 -3.00 -18.57 2.55
C LEU A 442 -3.02 -19.47 3.78
N VAL A 443 -4.15 -19.52 4.46
CA VAL A 443 -4.36 -20.37 5.62
C VAL A 443 -5.52 -21.34 5.43
N LYS A 444 -5.49 -22.45 6.15
CA LYS A 444 -6.59 -23.40 6.29
C LYS A 444 -7.08 -23.41 7.74
N PRO A 445 -8.30 -22.93 8.01
CA PRO A 445 -8.91 -23.05 9.32
C PRO A 445 -9.16 -24.52 9.68
N THR A 446 -9.01 -24.84 10.95
CA THR A 446 -9.35 -26.12 11.58
C THR A 446 -10.19 -25.84 12.83
N VAL A 447 -10.80 -26.87 13.41
CA VAL A 447 -11.64 -26.75 14.62
C VAL A 447 -10.92 -25.99 15.74
N ASP A 448 -9.63 -26.28 15.95
CA ASP A 448 -8.88 -25.77 17.11
C ASP A 448 -7.75 -24.80 16.73
N SER A 449 -7.52 -24.54 15.44
CA SER A 449 -6.37 -23.74 14.99
C SER A 449 -6.49 -23.22 13.57
N VAL A 450 -5.52 -22.41 13.14
CA VAL A 450 -5.36 -21.97 11.75
C VAL A 450 -3.99 -22.45 11.25
N GLN A 451 -3.97 -23.17 10.13
CA GLN A 451 -2.72 -23.67 9.53
C GLN A 451 -2.25 -22.76 8.41
N GLU A 452 -1.04 -22.22 8.52
CA GLU A 452 -0.36 -21.55 7.42
C GLU A 452 0.07 -22.54 6.33
N LEU A 453 -0.18 -22.19 5.07
CA LEU A 453 0.06 -23.08 3.92
C LEU A 453 0.99 -22.50 2.87
N CYS A 454 0.89 -21.22 2.58
CA CYS A 454 1.86 -20.53 1.73
C CYS A 454 1.91 -19.03 2.04
N VAL A 455 3.10 -18.48 1.84
CA VAL A 455 3.42 -17.06 2.05
C VAL A 455 3.72 -16.43 0.71
N MET A 456 3.08 -15.30 0.44
CA MET A 456 3.19 -14.55 -0.80
C MET A 456 3.65 -13.12 -0.51
N ARG A 457 4.72 -12.69 -1.17
CA ARG A 457 5.32 -11.36 -0.95
C ARG A 457 5.00 -10.42 -2.08
N ARG A 458 4.70 -9.17 -1.74
CA ARG A 458 4.58 -8.07 -2.71
C ARG A 458 5.96 -7.68 -3.22
N VAL A 459 6.21 -7.91 -4.50
CA VAL A 459 7.50 -7.67 -5.13
C VAL A 459 7.73 -6.20 -5.38
N GLY A 460 8.96 -5.73 -5.13
CA GLY A 460 9.37 -4.37 -5.39
C GLY A 460 8.79 -3.32 -4.44
N GLU A 461 7.90 -3.68 -3.52
CA GLU A 461 7.32 -2.74 -2.55
C GLU A 461 7.93 -2.87 -1.16
N THR A 462 8.34 -4.08 -0.76
CA THR A 462 8.96 -4.33 0.54
C THR A 462 10.23 -3.51 0.72
N LEU A 463 10.40 -3.01 1.94
CA LEU A 463 11.56 -2.23 2.37
C LEU A 463 12.62 -3.17 2.96
#